data_AF-I2K487-F1
#
_entry.id   AF-I2K487-F1
#
_cell.length_a   1.000
_cell.length_b   1.000
_cell.length_c   1.000
_cell.angle_alpha   90.00
_cell.angle_beta   90.00
_cell.angle_gamma   90.00
#
_symmetry.space_group_name_H-M   'P 1'
#
loop_
_entity.id
_entity.type
_entity.pdbx_description
1 polymer ?
#
loop_
_entity_poly.entity_id
_entity_poly.type
_entity_poly.pdbx_seq_one_letter_code
_entity_poly.pdbx_strand_id
1 'polypeptide(L)'
;MQYYNDEKNKAGAKVLFMIVQMVVLTMVYIIIYTSFVAVGYAIEEYGISPLMYFPVFVALVVFPILLYKYRQMFNAGRMMGAFIWTMATASLIIVLLYVYVAQIVG
;
A
#
# COMPACT_ATOMS: atom_id res chain seq x y z
N MET A 1 -27.77 17.65 -26.40
CA MET A 1 -27.05 16.50 -25.80
C MET A 1 -26.13 17.10 -24.73
N GLN A 2 -26.49 16.90 -23.46
CA GLN A 2 -26.00 17.65 -22.29
C GLN A 2 -24.46 17.69 -22.27
N TYR A 3 -23.82 18.86 -22.34
CA TYR A 3 -23.40 19.68 -21.18
C TYR A 3 -22.83 18.86 -20.01
N TYR A 4 -22.11 17.78 -20.30
CA TYR A 4 -21.23 17.12 -19.34
C TYR A 4 -20.04 18.04 -19.11
N ASN A 5 -19.97 18.61 -17.90
CA ASN A 5 -18.87 19.47 -17.50
C ASN A 5 -17.67 18.56 -17.14
N ASP A 6 -16.86 18.21 -18.14
CA ASP A 6 -15.72 17.30 -18.05
C ASP A 6 -14.75 17.66 -16.91
N GLU A 7 -14.65 18.94 -16.56
CA GLU A 7 -13.83 19.41 -15.44
C GLU A 7 -14.38 18.96 -14.09
N LYS A 8 -15.71 19.04 -13.89
CA LYS A 8 -16.36 18.54 -12.66
C LYS A 8 -16.21 17.03 -12.53
N ASN A 9 -16.29 16.30 -13.65
CA ASN A 9 -16.09 14.86 -13.68
C ASN A 9 -14.64 14.47 -13.33
N LYS A 10 -13.65 15.19 -13.86
CA LYS A 10 -12.23 15.00 -13.53
C LYS A 10 -11.94 15.28 -12.05
N ALA A 11 -12.52 16.34 -11.50
CA ALA A 11 -12.38 16.68 -10.09
C ALA A 11 -12.99 15.60 -9.19
N GLY A 12 -14.20 15.12 -9.52
CA GLY A 12 -14.85 14.03 -8.81
C GLY A 12 -14.04 12.73 -8.84
N ALA A 13 -13.54 12.33 -10.01
CA ALA A 13 -12.70 11.15 -10.17
C ALA A 13 -11.40 11.24 -9.34
N LYS A 14 -10.78 12.42 -9.27
CA LYS A 14 -9.59 12.66 -8.45
C LYS A 14 -9.86 12.49 -6.96
N VAL A 15 -10.96 13.07 -6.46
CA VAL A 15 -11.36 12.92 -5.05
C VAL A 15 -11.62 11.46 -4.72
N LEU A 16 -12.38 10.75 -5.56
CA LEU A 16 -12.62 9.31 -5.40
C LEU A 16 -11.32 8.51 -5.37
N PHE A 17 -10.39 8.78 -6.29
CA PHE A 17 -9.09 8.11 -6.29
C PHE A 17 -8.31 8.37 -5.00
N MET A 18 -8.32 9.59 -4.47
CA MET A 18 -7.66 9.91 -3.20
C MET A 18 -8.30 9.17 -2.01
N ILE A 19 -9.63 9.05 -1.97
CA ILE A 19 -10.33 8.25 -0.96
C ILE A 19 -9.90 6.79 -1.05
N VAL A 20 -9.85 6.23 -2.26
CA VAL A 20 -9.38 4.85 -2.48
C VAL A 20 -7.93 4.69 -2.02
N GLN A 21 -7.05 5.64 -2.34
CA GLN A 21 -5.66 5.60 -1.85
C GLN A 21 -5.58 5.62 -0.33
N MET A 22 -6.43 6.37 0.36
CA MET A 22 -6.48 6.42 1.83
C MET A 22 -6.95 5.09 2.44
N VAL A 23 -8.00 4.49 1.86
CA VAL A 23 -8.51 3.18 2.30
C VAL A 23 -7.43 2.11 2.11
N VAL A 24 -6.84 2.05 0.92
CA VAL A 24 -5.77 1.09 0.59
C VAL A 24 -4.55 1.29 1.48
N LEU A 25 -4.13 2.55 1.72
CA LEU A 25 -3.05 2.87 2.66
C LEU A 25 -3.32 2.32 4.05
N THR A 26 -4.54 2.54 4.55
CA THR A 26 -4.96 2.06 5.87
C THR A 26 -4.90 0.54 5.95
N MET A 27 -5.42 -0.16 4.94
CA MET A 27 -5.37 -1.63 4.89
C MET A 27 -3.94 -2.16 4.91
N VAL A 28 -3.06 -1.61 4.07
CA VAL A 28 -1.64 -2.03 4.02
C VAL A 28 -0.94 -1.71 5.34
N TYR A 29 -1.25 -0.58 5.98
CA TYR A 29 -0.65 -0.19 7.26
C TYR A 29 -1.09 -1.10 8.42
N ILE A 30 -2.33 -1.58 8.42
CA ILE A 30 -2.77 -2.59 9.39
C ILE A 30 -1.90 -3.84 9.24
N ILE A 31 -1.67 -4.32 8.01
CA ILE A 31 -0.82 -5.48 7.76
C ILE A 31 0.62 -5.23 8.22
N ILE A 32 1.21 -4.10 7.83
CA ILE A 32 2.55 -3.70 8.26
C ILE A 32 2.67 -3.69 9.79
N TYR A 33 1.69 -3.10 10.48
CA TYR A 33 1.67 -3.09 11.94
C TYR A 33 1.62 -4.51 12.52
N THR A 34 0.72 -5.36 12.03
CA THR A 34 0.65 -6.76 12.49
C THR A 34 1.93 -7.53 12.19
N SER A 35 2.62 -7.24 11.08
CA SER A 35 3.92 -7.83 10.76
C SER A 35 5.02 -7.35 11.72
N PHE A 36 5.03 -6.07 12.13
CA PHE A 36 5.94 -5.60 13.17
C PHE A 36 5.73 -6.35 14.48
N VAL A 37 4.48 -6.53 14.89
CA VAL A 37 4.14 -7.27 16.11
C VAL A 37 4.61 -8.73 16.00
N ALA A 38 4.34 -9.41 14.88
CA ALA A 38 4.76 -10.79 14.66
C ALA A 38 6.28 -10.97 14.67
N VAL A 39 7.03 -10.07 14.02
CA VAL A 39 8.50 -10.07 14.06
C VAL A 39 9.02 -9.85 15.49
N GLY A 40 8.38 -8.97 16.26
CA GLY A 40 8.74 -8.74 17.66
C GLY A 40 8.60 -10.00 18.51
N TYR A 41 7.47 -10.71 18.39
CA TYR A 41 7.29 -11.99 19.06
C TYR A 41 8.34 -13.01 18.65
N ALA A 42 8.66 -13.11 17.35
CA ALA A 42 9.66 -14.06 16.88
C ALA A 42 11.08 -13.73 17.40
N ILE A 43 11.44 -12.45 17.54
CA ILE A 43 12.70 -12.02 18.16
C ILE A 43 12.76 -12.41 19.63
N GLU A 44 11.69 -12.16 20.38
CA GLU A 44 11.63 -12.49 21.81
C GLU A 44 11.64 -14.00 22.07
N GLU A 45 10.84 -14.76 21.32
CA GLU A 45 10.66 -16.20 21.51
C GLU A 45 11.82 -17.03 20.93
N TYR A 46 12.27 -16.71 19.71
CA TYR A 46 13.26 -17.51 18.99
C TYR A 46 14.66 -16.88 18.97
N GLY A 47 14.86 -15.71 19.60
CA GLY A 47 16.15 -15.04 19.68
C GLY A 47 16.71 -14.61 18.31
N ILE A 48 15.86 -14.44 17.31
CA ILE A 48 16.30 -14.04 15.96
C ILE A 48 16.76 -12.58 15.94
N SER A 49 17.59 -12.23 14.95
CA SER A 49 18.18 -10.90 14.85
C SER A 49 17.12 -9.80 14.66
N PRO A 50 17.26 -8.62 15.31
CA PRO A 50 16.43 -7.45 15.04
C PRO A 50 16.45 -6.96 13.58
N LEU A 51 17.44 -7.39 12.78
CA LEU A 51 17.46 -7.14 11.34
C LEU A 51 16.22 -7.69 10.61
N MET A 52 15.47 -8.60 11.23
CA MET A 52 14.21 -9.12 10.71
C MET A 52 13.10 -8.05 10.63
N TYR A 53 13.25 -6.89 11.28
CA TYR A 53 12.34 -5.77 11.02
C TYR A 53 12.52 -5.13 9.64
N PHE A 54 13.66 -5.36 8.98
CA PHE A 54 14.02 -4.65 7.76
C PHE A 54 12.99 -4.79 6.63
N PRO A 55 12.48 -5.99 6.26
CA PRO A 55 11.48 -6.10 5.20
C PRO A 55 10.19 -5.34 5.52
N VAL A 56 9.76 -5.35 6.78
CA VAL A 56 8.56 -4.64 7.24
C VAL A 56 8.76 -3.12 7.17
N PHE A 57 9.93 -2.64 7.57
CA PHE A 57 10.28 -1.22 7.48
C PHE A 57 10.40 -0.74 6.02
N VAL A 58 10.94 -1.56 5.13
CA VAL A 58 10.96 -1.26 3.70
C VAL A 58 9.54 -1.09 3.16
N ALA A 59 8.60 -1.97 3.51
CA ALA A 59 7.21 -1.83 3.10
C ALA A 59 6.56 -0.54 3.62
N LEU A 60 6.83 -0.17 4.88
CA LEU A 60 6.36 1.07 5.51
C LEU A 60 6.78 2.33 4.74
N VAL A 61 8.02 2.37 4.25
CA VAL A 61 8.57 3.55 3.56
C VAL A 61 8.23 3.54 2.06
N VAL A 62 8.34 2.38 1.41
CA VAL A 62 8.16 2.26 -0.04
C VAL A 62 6.71 2.47 -0.45
N PHE A 63 5.74 1.97 0.33
CA PHE A 63 4.34 2.02 -0.10
C PHE A 63 3.78 3.44 -0.26
N PRO A 64 3.98 4.38 0.68
CA PRO A 64 3.58 5.79 0.51
C PRO A 64 4.24 6.45 -0.70
N ILE A 65 5.51 6.14 -0.97
CA ILE A 65 6.25 6.66 -2.14
C ILE A 65 5.58 6.18 -3.44
N LEU A 66 5.18 4.91 -3.50
CA LEU A 66 4.47 4.35 -4.64
C LEU A 66 3.10 5.03 -4.83
N LEU A 67 2.31 5.20 -3.75
CA LEU A 67 1.03 5.91 -3.83
C LEU A 67 1.18 7.35 -4.35
N TYR A 68 2.24 8.04 -3.94
CA TYR A 68 2.55 9.37 -4.47
C TYR A 68 2.82 9.34 -5.98
N LYS A 69 3.63 8.37 -6.46
CA LYS A 69 3.87 8.18 -7.89
C LYS A 69 2.60 7.86 -8.67
N TYR A 70 1.70 7.03 -8.12
CA TYR A 70 0.42 6.71 -8.77
C TYR A 70 -0.52 7.91 -8.80
N ARG A 71 -0.47 8.78 -7.80
CA ARG A 71 -1.19 10.05 -7.83
C ARG A 71 -0.68 10.98 -8.93
N GLN A 72 0.63 11.05 -9.13
CA GLN A 72 1.20 11.79 -10.27
C GLN A 72 0.75 11.18 -11.60
N MET A 73 0.74 9.85 -11.71
CA MET A 73 0.24 9.14 -12.90
C MET A 73 -1.25 9.43 -13.17
N PHE A 74 -2.07 9.44 -12.13
CA PHE A 74 -3.50 9.79 -12.22
C PHE A 74 -3.69 11.22 -12.73
N ASN A 75 -2.96 12.18 -12.15
CA ASN A 75 -3.02 13.58 -12.55
C ASN A 75 -2.52 13.82 -13.98
N ALA A 76 -1.62 12.97 -14.49
CA ALA A 76 -1.15 12.98 -15.87
C ALA A 76 -2.17 12.37 -16.87
N GLY A 77 -3.39 12.04 -16.44
CA GLY A 77 -4.47 11.51 -17.27
C GLY A 77 -4.47 9.98 -17.42
N ARG A 78 -3.46 9.28 -16.88
CA ARG A 78 -3.38 7.81 -16.91
C ARG A 78 -4.15 7.18 -15.73
N MET A 79 -5.43 7.53 -15.61
CA MET A 79 -6.27 7.20 -14.45
C MET A 79 -6.41 5.69 -14.22
N MET A 80 -6.77 4.93 -15.25
CA MET A 80 -6.94 3.48 -15.14
C MET A 80 -5.64 2.79 -14.73
N GLY A 81 -4.51 3.22 -15.31
CA GLY A 81 -3.19 2.72 -14.93
C GLY A 81 -2.87 2.99 -13.45
N ALA A 82 -3.15 4.19 -12.96
CA ALA A 82 -2.93 4.55 -11.56
C ALA A 82 -3.76 3.69 -10.59
N PHE A 83 -5.02 3.38 -10.92
CA PHE A 83 -5.85 2.46 -10.14
C PHE A 83 -5.29 1.05 -10.11
N ILE A 84 -4.96 0.49 -11.29
CA ILE A 84 -4.40 -0.87 -11.40
C ILE A 84 -3.12 -0.99 -10.59
N TRP A 85 -2.20 -0.02 -10.71
CA TRP A 85 -0.93 -0.06 -9.99
C TRP A 85 -1.08 0.12 -8.47
N THR A 86 -2.04 0.96 -8.05
CA THR A 86 -2.37 1.10 -6.62
C THR A 86 -2.81 -0.24 -6.03
N MET A 87 -3.73 -0.94 -6.70
CA MET A 87 -4.23 -2.24 -6.23
C MET A 87 -3.16 -3.34 -6.33
N ALA A 88 -2.45 -3.42 -7.46
CA ALA A 88 -1.46 -4.47 -7.69
C ALA A 88 -0.31 -4.42 -6.67
N THR A 89 0.20 -3.22 -6.37
CA THR A 89 1.30 -3.09 -5.40
C THR A 89 0.83 -3.24 -3.96
N ALA A 90 -0.40 -2.82 -3.63
CA ALA A 90 -0.99 -3.13 -2.33
C ALA A 90 -1.08 -4.64 -2.10
N SER A 91 -1.66 -5.38 -3.05
CA SER A 91 -1.78 -6.83 -2.98
C SER A 91 -0.41 -7.52 -2.89
N LEU A 92 0.55 -7.07 -3.70
CA LEU A 92 1.91 -7.62 -3.68
C LEU A 92 2.57 -7.44 -2.30
N ILE A 93 2.51 -6.24 -1.72
CA ILE A 93 3.12 -5.98 -0.40
C ILE A 93 2.45 -6.81 0.68
N ILE A 94 1.13 -6.92 0.68
CA ILE A 94 0.39 -7.73 1.65
C ILE A 94 0.82 -9.20 1.56
N VAL A 95 0.84 -9.78 0.36
CA VAL A 95 1.22 -11.18 0.16
C VAL A 95 2.68 -11.42 0.56
N LEU A 96 3.60 -10.53 0.18
CA LEU A 96 5.01 -10.66 0.53
C LEU A 96 5.23 -10.60 2.04
N LEU A 97 4.58 -9.66 2.74
CA LEU A 97 4.66 -9.56 4.20
C LEU A 97 4.03 -10.77 4.88
N TYR A 98 2.93 -11.29 4.36
CA TYR A 98 2.28 -12.48 4.91
C TYR A 98 3.18 -13.72 4.77
N VAL A 99 3.72 -13.97 3.57
CA VAL A 99 4.64 -15.09 3.33
C VAL A 99 5.90 -14.94 4.19
N TYR A 100 6.44 -13.73 4.27
CA TYR A 100 7.59 -13.43 5.11
C TYR A 100 7.32 -13.76 6.59
N VAL A 101 6.20 -13.30 7.14
CA VAL A 101 5.82 -13.58 8.53
C VAL A 101 5.58 -15.08 8.76
N ALA A 102 4.94 -15.78 7.81
CA ALA A 102 4.74 -17.22 7.90
C ALA A 102 6.08 -17.99 7.96
N GLN A 103 7.08 -17.56 7.20
CA GLN A 103 8.40 -18.21 7.19
C GLN A 103 9.19 -18.02 8.49
N ILE A 104 8.91 -16.97 9.27
CA ILE A 104 9.64 -16.68 10.51
C ILE A 104 8.94 -17.22 11.75
N VAL A 105 7.62 -17.41 11.71
CA VAL A 105 6.84 -17.94 12.84
C VAL A 105 6.57 -19.45 12.71
N GLY A 106 6.51 -20.00 11.50
CA GLY A 106 6.18 -21.41 11.26
C GLY A 106 4.68 -21.64 11.06
#